data_AF-A0A349S6A6-F1
#
_entry.id   AF-A0A349S6A6-F1
#
_cell.length_a   1.000
_cell.length_b   1.000
_cell.length_c   1.000
_cell.angle_alpha   90.00
_cell.angle_beta   90.00
_cell.angle_gamma   90.00
#
_symmetry.space_group_name_H-M   'P 1'
#
loop_
_entity.id
_entity.type
_entity.pdbx_description
1 polymer ?
#
loop_
_entity_poly.entity_id
_entity_poly.type
_entity_poly.pdbx_seq_one_letter_code
_entity_poly.pdbx_strand_id
1 'polypeptide(L)' 'KEGLLTRVENEITEAKAGRPAHIIVKANALVEPTMIQAFYRASMAGVKVDLIIRGICCLKPGIAGLSDNI' A
#
# COMPACT_ATOMS: atom_id res chain seq x y z
N LYS A 1 7.39 -14.90 8.50
CA LYS A 1 7.64 -13.82 7.50
C LYS A 1 6.57 -12.74 7.71
N GLU A 2 6.68 -11.95 8.77
CA GLU A 2 5.67 -10.94 9.16
C GLU A 2 6.14 -9.50 8.96
N GLY A 3 7.43 -9.27 8.75
CA GLY A 3 8.00 -7.92 8.80
C GLY A 3 7.47 -6.93 7.76
N LEU A 4 7.05 -7.38 6.57
CA LEU A 4 6.53 -6.49 5.54
C LEU A 4 5.14 -5.95 5.87
N LEU A 5 4.23 -6.83 6.32
CA LEU A 5 2.88 -6.42 6.74
C LEU A 5 2.95 -5.52 7.97
N THR A 6 3.80 -5.84 8.95
CA THR A 6 4.01 -4.98 10.13
C THR A 6 4.49 -3.58 9.74
N ARG A 7 5.35 -3.44 8.73
CA ARG A 7 5.81 -2.13 8.26
C ARG A 7 4.69 -1.31 7.61
N VAL A 8 3.79 -1.96 6.86
CA VAL A 8 2.61 -1.30 6.29
C VAL A 8 1.66 -0.83 7.40
N GLU A 9 1.41 -1.66 8.41
CA GLU A 9 0.56 -1.29 9.55
C GLU A 9 1.14 -0.14 10.38
N ASN A 10 2.46 -0.08 10.52
CA ASN A 10 3.13 1.04 11.17
C ASN A 10 2.90 2.35 10.39
N GLU A 11 3.11 2.36 9.07
CA GLU A 11 2.83 3.57 8.26
C GLU A 11 1.37 3.98 8.28
N ILE A 12 0.44 3.03 8.32
CA ILE A 12 -0.99 3.31 8.54
C ILE A 12 -1.20 4.05 9.88
N THR A 13 -0.50 3.62 10.92
CA THR A 13 -0.60 4.24 12.26
C THR A 13 -0.04 5.66 12.24
N GLU A 14 1.07 5.88 11.54
CA GLU A 14 1.68 7.21 11.37
C GLU A 14 0.75 8.15 10.57
N ALA A 15 0.15 7.68 9.47
CA ALA A 15 -0.81 8.45 8.69
C ALA A 15 -2.05 8.83 9.50
N LYS A 16 -2.59 7.89 10.29
CA LYS A 16 -3.71 8.15 11.20
C LYS A 16 -3.35 9.14 12.31
N ALA A 17 -2.09 9.18 12.73
CA ALA A 17 -1.59 10.19 13.65
C ALA A 17 -1.37 11.57 13.00
N GLY A 18 -1.70 11.72 11.71
CA GLY A 18 -1.53 12.96 10.94
C GLY A 18 -0.09 13.23 10.52
N ARG A 19 0.80 12.24 10.65
CA ARG A 19 2.20 12.35 10.20
C ARG A 19 2.32 11.98 8.72
N PRO A 20 3.30 12.55 7.99
CA PRO A 20 3.54 12.17 6.60
C PRO A 20 3.96 10.70 6.53
N ALA A 21 3.18 9.88 5.83
CA ALA A 21 3.42 8.46 5.65
C ALA A 21 3.53 8.12 4.15
N HIS A 22 4.55 7.35 3.80
CA HIS A 22 4.86 7.04 2.41
C HIS A 22 5.45 5.64 2.26
N ILE A 23 4.83 4.84 1.39
CA ILE A 23 5.26 3.49 1.06
C ILE A 23 5.72 3.48 -0.39
N ILE A 24 6.95 3.01 -0.64
CA ILE A 24 7.47 2.79 -1.99
C ILE A 24 7.81 1.30 -2.13
N VAL A 25 7.20 0.62 -3.09
CA VAL A 25 7.41 -0.81 -3.32
C VAL A 25 7.86 -1.04 -4.75
N LYS A 26 9.01 -1.68 -4.89
CA LYS A 26 9.53 -2.16 -6.17
C LYS A 26 9.50 -3.68 -6.18
N ALA A 27 8.71 -4.26 -7.07
CA ALA A 27 8.63 -5.71 -7.21
C ALA A 27 8.44 -6.11 -8.68
N ASN A 28 8.74 -7.37 -8.99
CA ASN A 28 8.49 -7.88 -10.34
C ASN A 28 7.01 -8.18 -10.55
N ALA A 29 6.31 -8.68 -9.54
CA ALA A 29 4.88 -8.95 -9.60
C ALA A 29 4.21 -8.68 -8.25
N LEU A 30 2.94 -8.28 -8.29
CA LEU A 30 2.06 -8.09 -7.15
C LEU A 30 0.78 -8.90 -7.38
N VAL A 31 0.75 -10.10 -6.84
CA VAL A 31 -0.36 -11.07 -7.02
C VAL A 31 -0.92 -11.57 -5.68
N GLU A 32 -0.24 -11.31 -4.57
CA GLU A 32 -0.63 -11.80 -3.26
C GLU A 32 -1.81 -10.99 -2.70
N PRO A 33 -2.97 -11.62 -2.44
CA PRO A 33 -4.16 -10.91 -1.98
C PRO A 33 -3.95 -10.19 -0.64
N THR A 34 -3.22 -10.79 0.30
CA THR A 34 -2.99 -10.20 1.63
C THR A 34 -2.22 -8.89 1.53
N MET A 35 -1.17 -8.85 0.72
CA MET A 35 -0.39 -7.64 0.47
C MET A 35 -1.19 -6.57 -0.29
N ILE A 36 -2.00 -6.97 -1.27
CA ILE A 36 -2.89 -6.06 -2.00
C ILE A 36 -3.89 -5.40 -1.05
N GLN A 37 -4.52 -6.18 -0.18
CA GLN A 37 -5.44 -5.66 0.84
C GLN A 37 -4.73 -4.72 1.82
N ALA A 38 -3.49 -5.02 2.21
CA ALA A 38 -2.70 -4.13 3.05
C ALA A 38 -2.44 -2.77 2.38
N PHE A 39 -2.11 -2.74 1.08
CA PHE A 39 -1.92 -1.49 0.35
C PHE A 39 -3.23 -0.68 0.19
N TYR A 40 -4.36 -1.34 -0.05
CA TYR A 40 -5.66 -0.65 -0.04
C TYR A 40 -5.94 -0.03 1.33
N ARG A 41 -5.69 -0.75 2.43
CA ARG A 41 -5.84 -0.19 3.79
C ARG A 41 -4.90 0.99 4.03
N ALA A 42 -3.68 0.93 3.52
CA ALA A 42 -2.72 2.04 3.59
C ALA A 42 -3.23 3.27 2.84
N SER A 43 -3.68 3.09 1.60
CA SER A 43 -4.26 4.17 0.80
C SER A 43 -5.48 4.81 1.46
N MET A 44 -6.41 4.01 1.97
CA MET A 44 -7.60 4.49 2.71
C MET A 44 -7.23 5.24 4.00
N ALA A 45 -6.10 4.90 4.63
CA ALA A 45 -5.61 5.60 5.80
C ALA A 45 -4.89 6.92 5.48
N GLY A 46 -4.76 7.29 4.19
CA GLY A 46 -4.07 8.50 3.76
C GLY A 46 -2.57 8.31 3.52
N VAL A 47 -2.07 7.07 3.56
CA VAL A 47 -0.67 6.76 3.23
C VAL A 47 -0.50 6.87 1.71
N LYS A 48 0.52 7.61 1.25
CA LYS A 48 0.90 7.60 -0.16
C LYS A 48 1.58 6.27 -0.50
N VAL A 49 1.21 5.61 -1.58
CA VAL A 49 1.78 4.31 -1.98
C VAL A 49 2.26 4.38 -3.43
N ASP A 50 3.56 4.31 -3.67
CA ASP A 50 4.14 4.24 -5.01
C ASP A 50 4.53 2.80 -5.34
N LEU A 51 3.86 2.19 -6.33
CA LEU A 51 4.09 0.81 -6.76
C LEU A 51 4.84 0.77 -8.10
N ILE A 52 6.10 0.33 -8.06
CA ILE A 52 6.97 0.15 -9.23
C ILE A 52 6.97 -1.33 -9.61
N ILE A 53 5.95 -1.76 -10.36
CA ILE A 53 5.75 -3.15 -10.78
C ILE A 53 6.03 -3.31 -12.27
N ARG A 54 6.88 -4.28 -12.66
CA ARG A 54 7.21 -4.53 -14.07
C ARG A 54 6.39 -5.63 -14.75
N GLY A 55 5.90 -6.59 -13.98
CA GLY A 55 5.17 -7.76 -14.47
C GLY A 55 3.70 -7.69 -14.07
N ILE A 56 3.16 -8.81 -13.58
CA ILE A 56 1.74 -8.93 -13.23
C ILE A 56 1.43 -8.07 -12.01
N CYS A 57 0.43 -7.20 -12.13
CA CYS A 57 -0.14 -6.44 -11.03
C CYS A 57 -1.66 -6.68 -10.96
N CYS A 58 -2.12 -7.30 -9.88
CA CYS A 58 -3.55 -7.51 -9.64
C CYS A 58 -4.20 -6.37 -8.84
N LEU A 59 -3.41 -5.37 -8.41
CA LEU A 59 -3.90 -4.19 -7.73
C LEU A 59 -4.42 -3.17 -8.74
N LYS A 60 -5.57 -2.55 -8.45
CA LYS A 60 -6.19 -1.55 -9.32
C LYS A 60 -6.03 -0.15 -8.71
N PRO A 61 -5.15 0.72 -9.27
CA PRO A 61 -4.96 2.09 -8.80
C PRO A 61 -6.12 3.01 -9.21
N GLY A 62 -6.28 4.14 -8.52
CA GLY A 62 -7.20 5.22 -8.90
C GLY A 62 -8.70 4.96 -8.64
N ILE A 63 -9.04 4.12 -7.67
CA ILE A 63 -10.43 3.91 -7.24
C ILE A 63 -10.76 4.86 -6.09
N ALA A 64 -11.75 5.72 -6.31
CA ALA A 64 -12.26 6.63 -5.29
C ALA A 64 -12.65 5.90 -3.99
N GLY A 65 -12.11 6.36 -2.86
CA GLY A 65 -12.32 5.82 -1.52
C GLY A 65 -11.53 4.54 -1.21
N LEU A 66 -10.73 4.01 -2.14
CA LEU A 66 -10.02 2.73 -1.97
C LEU A 66 -8.53 2.83 -2.35
N SER A 67 -8.23 3.35 -3.55
CA SER A 67 -6.88 3.46 -4.12
C SER A 67 -6.57 4.83 -4.71
N ASP A 68 -7.12 5.91 -4.15
CA ASP A 68 -6.78 7.27 -4.56
C ASP A 68 -5.31 7.64 -4.32
N ASN A 69 -4.66 6.96 -3.36
CA ASN A 69 -3.28 7.22 -2.97
C ASN A 69 -2.29 6.16 -3.50
N ILE A 70 -2.68 5.36 -4.50
CA ILE A 70 -1.87 4.29 -5.12
C ILE A 70 -1.69 4.52 -6.62
#